data_AF-A0A961YPZ0-F1
#
_entry.id   AF-A0A961YPZ0-F1
#
_cell.length_a   1.000
_cell.length_b   1.000
_cell.length_c   1.000
_cell.angle_alpha   90.00
_cell.angle_beta   90.00
_cell.angle_gamma   90.00
#
_symmetry.space_group_name_H-M   'P 1'
#
loop_
_entity.id
_entity.type
_entity.pdbx_description
1 polymer ?
#
loop_
_entity_poly.entity_id
_entity_poly.type
_entity_poly.pdbx_seq_one_letter_code
_entity_poly.pdbx_strand_id
1 'polypeptide(L)'
;MGINIKNEETVRLIRELAELTGEGQTAAVTEAVRERIERLSHKSERERRLERILAISRETAPLMRDFDMDEALYGENGLYDRETGLPK
;
A
#
# COMPACT_ATOMS: atom_id res chain seq x y z
N MET A 1 -20.85 3.19 -23.23
CA MET A 1 -19.84 2.46 -24.04
C MET A 1 -19.97 0.96 -23.74
N GLY A 2 -19.53 0.08 -24.63
CA GLY A 2 -19.67 -1.37 -24.49
C GLY A 2 -18.37 -2.13 -24.80
N ILE A 3 -18.17 -3.26 -24.14
CA ILE A 3 -17.07 -4.19 -24.38
C ILE A 3 -17.59 -5.38 -25.20
N ASN A 4 -16.85 -5.80 -26.24
CA ASN A 4 -17.18 -7.00 -27.00
C ASN A 4 -16.22 -8.12 -26.62
N ILE A 5 -16.76 -9.23 -26.11
CA ILE A 5 -16.01 -10.39 -25.66
C ILE A 5 -16.42 -11.59 -26.53
N LYS A 6 -15.48 -12.10 -27.33
CA LYS A 6 -15.69 -13.26 -28.22
C LYS A 6 -15.28 -14.60 -27.58
N ASN A 7 -14.67 -14.57 -26.40
CA ASN A 7 -14.26 -15.78 -25.69
C ASN A 7 -15.47 -16.40 -24.98
N GLU A 8 -15.84 -17.61 -25.36
CA GLU A 8 -17.03 -18.32 -24.86
C GLU A 8 -16.96 -18.62 -23.36
N GLU A 9 -15.78 -18.97 -22.86
CA GLU A 9 -15.56 -19.23 -21.44
C GLU A 9 -15.78 -17.96 -20.61
N THR A 10 -15.29 -16.81 -21.06
CA THR A 10 -15.51 -15.54 -20.38
C THR A 10 -17.00 -15.19 -20.35
N VAL A 11 -17.72 -15.38 -21.45
CA VAL A 11 -19.18 -15.13 -21.49
C VAL A 11 -19.92 -16.06 -20.52
N ARG A 12 -19.52 -17.33 -20.42
CA ARG A 12 -20.08 -18.28 -19.44
C ARG A 12 -19.81 -17.82 -18.01
N LEU A 13 -18.57 -17.45 -17.68
CA LEU A 13 -18.20 -16.97 -16.35
C LEU A 13 -18.96 -15.69 -15.96
N ILE A 14 -19.20 -14.78 -16.91
CA ILE A 14 -20.00 -13.58 -16.66
C ILE A 14 -21.45 -13.92 -16.33
N ARG A 15 -22.04 -14.90 -17.02
CA ARG A 15 -23.41 -15.37 -16.70
C ARG A 15 -23.47 -16.01 -15.33
N GLU A 16 -22.55 -16.93 -15.05
CA GLU A 16 -22.47 -17.62 -13.77
C GLU A 16 -22.29 -16.63 -12.62
N LEU A 17 -21.40 -15.65 -12.77
CA LEU A 17 -21.18 -14.61 -11.76
C LEU A 17 -22.47 -13.81 -11.51
N ALA A 18 -23.16 -13.39 -12.58
CA ALA A 18 -24.41 -12.64 -12.48
C ALA A 18 -25.52 -13.46 -11.78
N GLU A 19 -25.61 -14.75 -12.06
CA GLU A 19 -26.55 -15.66 -11.41
C GLU A 19 -26.22 -15.84 -9.92
N LEU A 20 -24.94 -15.99 -9.58
CA LEU A 20 -24.49 -16.14 -8.19
C LEU A 20 -24.67 -14.86 -7.36
N THR A 21 -24.49 -13.69 -7.96
CA THR A 21 -24.65 -12.40 -7.25
C THR A 21 -26.09 -11.88 -7.27
N GLY A 22 -26.95 -12.40 -8.15
CA GLY A 22 -28.31 -11.89 -8.37
C GLY A 22 -28.33 -10.54 -9.09
N GLU A 23 -27.24 -10.16 -9.73
CA GLU A 23 -27.08 -8.88 -10.42
C GLU A 23 -27.16 -9.05 -11.94
N GLY A 24 -27.28 -7.93 -12.67
CA GLY A 24 -27.08 -7.95 -14.12
C GLY A 24 -25.63 -8.21 -14.49
N GLN A 25 -25.37 -8.86 -15.63
CA GLN A 25 -24.01 -9.17 -16.12
C GLN A 25 -23.04 -7.99 -16.08
N THR A 26 -23.48 -6.79 -16.48
CA THR A 26 -22.66 -5.58 -16.45
C THR A 26 -22.28 -5.18 -15.03
N ALA A 27 -23.22 -5.25 -14.08
CA ALA A 27 -22.98 -4.89 -12.68
C ALA A 27 -22.00 -5.90 -12.05
N ALA A 28 -22.29 -7.19 -12.22
CA ALA A 28 -21.46 -8.28 -11.73
C ALA A 28 -20.00 -8.18 -12.22
N VAL A 29 -19.79 -7.91 -13.51
CA VAL A 29 -18.44 -7.72 -14.08
C VAL A 29 -17.79 -6.43 -13.57
N THR A 30 -18.56 -5.35 -13.42
CA THR A 30 -18.04 -4.08 -12.93
C THR A 30 -17.51 -4.24 -11.50
N GLU A 31 -18.27 -4.89 -10.62
CA GLU A 31 -17.84 -5.13 -9.24
C GLU A 31 -16.65 -6.10 -9.18
N ALA A 32 -16.67 -7.22 -9.91
CA ALA A 32 -15.55 -8.15 -9.94
C ALA A 32 -14.24 -7.50 -10.43
N VAL A 33 -14.31 -6.64 -11.45
CA VAL A 33 -13.16 -5.87 -11.94
C VAL A 33 -12.70 -4.87 -10.89
N ARG A 34 -13.63 -4.13 -10.26
CA ARG A 34 -13.31 -3.15 -9.21
C ARG A 34 -12.59 -3.81 -8.03
N GLU A 35 -13.14 -4.90 -7.51
CA GLU A 35 -12.52 -5.65 -6.42
C GLU A 35 -11.13 -6.19 -6.80
N ARG A 36 -10.98 -6.67 -8.04
CA ARG A 36 -9.68 -7.17 -8.50
C ARG A 36 -8.65 -6.05 -8.57
N ILE A 37 -9.04 -4.88 -9.07
CA ILE A 37 -8.19 -3.68 -9.07
C ILE A 37 -7.83 -3.31 -7.64
N GLU A 38 -8.81 -3.25 -6.73
CA GLU A 38 -8.58 -2.88 -5.34
C GLU A 38 -7.61 -3.83 -4.63
N ARG A 39 -7.79 -5.15 -4.76
CA ARG A 39 -6.87 -6.15 -4.19
C ARG A 39 -5.44 -5.99 -4.70
N LEU A 40 -5.27 -5.58 -5.96
CA LEU A 40 -3.95 -5.34 -6.56
C LEU A 40 -3.39 -3.94 -6.22
N SER A 41 -4.25 -2.94 -6.06
CA SER A 41 -3.87 -1.57 -5.74
C SER A 41 -3.36 -1.46 -4.31
N HIS A 42 -4.01 -2.10 -3.33
CA HIS A 42 -3.57 -2.08 -1.93
C HIS A 42 -2.21 -2.75 -1.72
N LYS A 43 -1.98 -3.89 -2.38
CA LYS A 43 -0.67 -4.55 -2.36
C LYS A 43 0.41 -3.65 -2.94
N SER A 44 0.11 -3.02 -4.08
CA SER A 44 1.05 -2.12 -4.74
C SER A 44 1.21 -0.78 -4.02
N GLU A 45 0.24 -0.28 -3.26
CA GLU A 45 0.37 0.97 -2.51
C GLU A 45 1.29 0.81 -1.30
N ARG A 46 1.16 -0.30 -0.56
CA ARG A 46 2.11 -0.64 0.51
C ARG A 46 3.52 -0.80 -0.03
N GLU A 47 3.69 -1.50 -1.15
CA GLU A 47 4.98 -1.68 -1.82
C GLU A 47 5.55 -0.34 -2.31
N ARG A 48 4.75 0.50 -2.99
CA ARG A 48 5.14 1.87 -3.40
C ARG A 48 5.52 2.74 -2.21
N ARG A 49 4.80 2.63 -1.09
CA ARG A 49 5.11 3.39 0.14
C ARG A 49 6.44 2.94 0.75
N LEU A 50 6.66 1.63 0.84
CA LEU A 50 7.93 1.06 1.30
C LEU A 50 9.08 1.50 0.41
N GLU A 51 8.90 1.46 -0.91
CA GLU A 51 9.90 1.90 -1.88
C GLU A 51 10.25 3.38 -1.71
N ARG A 52 9.26 4.25 -1.50
CA ARG A 52 9.49 5.67 -1.19
C ARG A 52 10.26 5.87 0.11
N ILE A 53 9.88 5.16 1.19
CA ILE A 53 10.59 5.23 2.46
C ILE A 53 12.05 4.80 2.27
N LEU A 54 12.28 3.68 1.59
CA LEU A 54 13.63 3.17 1.32
C LEU A 54 14.43 4.11 0.42
N ALA A 55 13.81 4.79 -0.54
CA ALA A 55 14.47 5.80 -1.36
C ALA A 55 14.94 6.98 -0.49
N ILE A 56 14.07 7.53 0.36
CA ILE A 56 14.43 8.59 1.29
C ILE A 56 15.53 8.12 2.26
N SER A 57 15.42 6.92 2.82
CA SER A 57 16.44 6.37 3.71
C SER A 57 17.79 6.22 3.02
N ARG A 58 17.85 5.80 1.75
CA ARG A 58 19.10 5.71 0.99
C ARG A 58 19.73 7.07 0.74
N GLU A 59 18.92 8.09 0.49
CA GLU A 59 19.39 9.46 0.26
C GLU A 59 19.87 10.12 1.57
N THR A 60 19.18 9.88 2.68
CA THR A 60 19.43 10.56 3.96
C THR A 60 20.45 9.85 4.85
N ALA A 61 20.54 8.52 4.80
CA ALA A 61 21.45 7.76 5.67
C ALA A 61 22.93 8.20 5.59
N PRO A 62 23.51 8.53 4.41
CA PRO A 62 24.87 9.04 4.35
C PRO A 62 25.06 10.39 5.08
N LEU A 63 24.03 11.23 5.15
CA LEU A 63 24.07 12.53 5.82
C LEU A 63 24.09 12.40 7.35
N MET A 64 23.65 11.26 7.87
CA MET A 64 23.57 10.97 9.31
C MET A 64 24.73 10.12 9.83
N ARG A 65 25.75 9.86 8.99
CA ARG A 65 26.83 8.91 9.33
C ARG A 65 27.60 9.29 10.58
N ASP A 66 27.82 10.59 10.78
CA ASP A 66 28.57 11.12 11.91
C ASP A 66 27.64 11.68 13.01
N PHE A 67 26.32 11.48 12.86
CA PHE A 67 25.33 11.95 13.83
C PHE A 67 25.06 10.86 14.87
N ASP A 68 25.54 11.08 16.08
CA ASP A 68 25.20 10.22 17.22
C ASP A 68 23.80 10.59 17.75
N MET A 69 22.81 9.84 17.27
CA MET A 69 21.42 10.00 17.71
C MET A 69 21.25 9.78 19.22
N ASP A 70 22.04 8.89 19.82
CA ASP A 70 21.90 8.54 21.23
C ASP A 70 22.43 9.66 22.13
N GLU A 71 23.58 10.24 21.75
CA GLU A 71 24.11 11.44 22.41
C GLU A 71 23.20 12.65 22.22
N ALA A 72 22.66 12.87 21.00
CA ALA A 72 21.76 13.99 20.74
C ALA A 72 20.43 13.93 21.52
N LEU A 73 19.92 12.73 21.77
CA LEU A 73 18.66 12.55 22.49
C LEU A 73 18.86 12.44 24.00
N TYR A 74 19.88 11.70 24.44
CA TYR A 74 20.04 11.28 25.84
C TYR A 74 21.40 11.62 26.45
N GLY A 75 22.30 12.24 25.68
CA GLY A 75 23.59 12.72 26.14
C GLY A 75 23.46 13.86 27.14
N GLU A 76 24.59 14.42 27.59
CA GLU A 76 24.62 15.44 28.64
C GLU A 76 23.74 16.65 28.27
N ASN A 77 23.89 17.15 27.04
CA ASN A 77 23.09 18.22 26.44
C ASN A 77 21.92 17.72 25.59
N GLY A 78 21.55 16.45 25.72
CA GLY A 78 20.45 15.83 25.00
C GLY A 78 19.07 16.35 25.44
N LEU A 79 18.06 16.11 24.62
CA LEU A 79 16.69 16.61 24.85
C LEU A 79 15.94 15.90 25.97
N TYR A 80 16.29 14.65 26.26
CA TYR A 80 15.57 13.79 27.18
C TYR A 80 16.48 13.19 28.23
N ASP A 81 15.95 12.98 29.43
CA ASP A 81 16.58 12.19 30.46
C ASP A 81 16.60 10.71 30.07
N ARG A 82 17.75 10.04 30.26
CA ARG A 82 17.95 8.66 29.81
C ARG A 82 17.15 7.63 30.61
N GLU A 83 16.95 7.88 31.91
CA GLU A 83 16.29 6.92 32.80
C GLU A 83 14.77 7.04 32.73
N THR A 84 14.26 8.27 32.68
CA THR A 84 12.82 8.56 32.71
C THR A 84 12.22 8.76 31.33
N GLY A 85 13.04 9.10 30.32
CA GLY A 85 12.59 9.45 28.96
C GLY A 85 11.83 10.77 28.87
N LEU A 86 11.77 11.55 29.97
CA LEU A 86 11.11 12.85 30.01
C LEU A 86 12.04 13.95 29.49
N PRO A 87 11.51 15.06 28.95
CA PRO A 87 12.32 16.21 28.58
C PRO A 87 13.14 16.73 29.76
N LYS A 88 14.40 17.12 29.50
CA LYS A 88 15.25 17.79 30.49
C LYS A 88 14.86 19.26 30.72
#